data_AF-A0A9E4IHD2-F1
#
_entry.id   AF-A0A9E4IHD2-F1
#
_cell.length_a   1.000
_cell.length_b   1.000
_cell.length_c   1.000
_cell.angle_alpha   90.00
_cell.angle_beta   90.00
_cell.angle_gamma   90.00
#
_symmetry.space_group_name_H-M   'P 1'
#
loop_
_entity.id
_entity.type
_entity.pdbx_description
1 polymer ?
#
loop_
_entity_poly.entity_id
_entity_poly.type
_entity_poly.pdbx_seq_one_letter_code
_entity_poly.pdbx_strand_id
1 'polypeptide(L)'
;MSDFLKRPRLPAGIDGSRLDLWEEFRLRTFGKHSPDLQALLDYMRGGPITGKYFLKLTGPHSEWTLARFSDTFPLTTHTLPEHVFTTIEDAEFFVFRRRWEEMFGADPGAGS
;
A
#
# COMPACT_ATOMS: atom_id res chain seq x y z
N MET A 1 -5.80 -18.33 -20.60
CA MET A 1 -6.50 -17.78 -19.42
C MET A 1 -5.59 -17.74 -18.17
N SER A 2 -4.31 -17.35 -18.30
CA SER A 2 -3.33 -17.46 -17.20
C SER A 2 -2.10 -16.57 -17.43
N ASP A 3 -2.28 -15.24 -17.37
CA ASP A 3 -1.16 -14.29 -17.24
C ASP A 3 -1.47 -13.22 -16.18
N PHE A 4 -2.75 -12.92 -15.94
CA PHE A 4 -3.22 -11.99 -14.90
C PHE A 4 -2.98 -12.44 -13.44
N LEU A 5 -2.58 -13.70 -13.22
CA LEU A 5 -2.26 -14.23 -11.89
C LEU A 5 -0.76 -14.21 -11.56
N LYS A 6 0.11 -13.86 -12.51
CA LYS A 6 1.54 -13.73 -12.20
C LYS A 6 1.74 -12.49 -11.36
N ARG A 7 2.14 -12.67 -10.10
CA ARG A 7 2.67 -11.57 -9.30
C ARG A 7 3.84 -10.95 -10.07
N PRO A 8 3.94 -9.61 -10.15
CA PRO A 8 5.14 -8.99 -10.67
C PRO A 8 6.35 -9.50 -9.89
N ARG A 9 7.56 -9.40 -10.46
CA ARG A 9 8.79 -9.66 -9.69
C ARG A 9 9.19 -8.36 -8.99
N LEU A 10 9.65 -8.46 -7.74
CA LEU A 10 10.19 -7.32 -7.01
C LEU A 10 11.34 -6.73 -7.83
N PRO A 11 11.43 -5.39 -8.01
CA PRO A 11 12.54 -4.78 -8.72
C PRO A 11 13.89 -5.17 -8.08
N ALA A 12 14.91 -5.38 -8.91
CA ALA A 12 16.23 -5.75 -8.43
C ALA A 12 16.83 -4.65 -7.55
N GLY A 13 17.49 -5.03 -6.45
CA GLY A 13 18.13 -4.09 -5.53
C GLY A 13 17.19 -3.30 -4.61
N ILE A 14 15.91 -3.70 -4.55
CA ILE A 14 14.96 -3.17 -3.57
C ILE A 14 14.68 -4.22 -2.49
N ASP A 15 14.95 -3.85 -1.25
CA ASP A 15 14.63 -4.64 -0.05
C ASP A 15 14.27 -3.70 1.12
N GLY A 16 13.99 -4.28 2.29
CA GLY A 16 13.59 -3.53 3.48
C GLY A 16 14.63 -2.56 4.04
N SER A 17 15.88 -2.61 3.58
CA SER A 17 16.94 -1.67 3.99
C SER A 17 16.94 -0.35 3.20
N ARG A 18 16.14 -0.26 2.13
CA ARG A 18 15.97 0.96 1.30
C ARG A 18 15.13 2.04 1.99
N LEU A 19 15.58 2.48 3.16
CA LEU A 19 14.90 3.49 3.99
C LEU A 19 14.80 4.84 3.26
N ASP A 20 15.66 5.10 2.29
CA ASP A 20 15.57 6.27 1.41
C ASP A 20 14.24 6.31 0.63
N LEU A 21 13.73 5.16 0.19
CA LEU A 21 12.44 5.07 -0.53
C LEU A 21 11.25 5.25 0.42
N TRP A 22 11.36 4.73 1.64
CA TRP A 22 10.35 4.92 2.68
C TRP A 22 10.25 6.39 3.07
N GLU A 23 11.39 7.04 3.31
CA GLU A 23 11.46 8.47 3.62
C GLU A 23 10.98 9.35 2.48
N GLU A 24 11.32 9.03 1.22
CA GLU A 24 10.82 9.76 0.06
C GLU A 24 9.29 9.76 0.02
N PHE A 25 8.66 8.59 0.18
CA PHE A 25 7.20 8.48 0.15
C PHE A 25 6.53 9.15 1.36
N ARG A 26 7.17 9.10 2.55
CA ARG A 26 6.70 9.80 3.76
C ARG A 26 6.71 11.31 3.58
N LEU A 27 7.80 11.86 3.03
CA LEU A 27 7.93 13.30 2.81
C LEU A 27 7.02 13.80 1.69
N ARG A 28 6.74 12.94 0.71
CA ARG A 28 5.90 13.27 -0.44
C ARG A 28 5.15 12.03 -0.89
N THR A 29 3.89 11.91 -0.48
CA THR A 29 3.01 10.78 -0.82
C THR A 29 2.57 10.81 -2.28
N PHE A 30 2.30 12.00 -2.81
CA PHE A 30 1.79 12.22 -4.17
C PHE A 30 2.77 12.97 -5.07
N GLY A 31 2.59 12.80 -6.39
CA GLY A 31 3.41 13.45 -7.40
C GLY A 31 4.47 12.51 -7.98
N LYS A 32 5.48 13.11 -8.63
CA LYS A 32 6.50 12.37 -9.39
C LYS A 32 7.59 11.83 -8.46
N HIS A 33 7.63 10.52 -8.28
CA HIS A 33 8.63 9.82 -7.47
C HIS A 33 9.91 9.52 -8.23
N SER A 34 10.98 9.18 -7.50
CA SER A 34 12.20 8.61 -8.06
C SER A 34 11.89 7.32 -8.84
N PRO A 35 12.72 6.92 -9.83
CA PRO A 35 12.49 5.70 -10.58
C PRO A 35 12.37 4.45 -9.70
N ASP A 36 13.17 4.35 -8.65
CA ASP A 36 13.15 3.23 -7.70
C ASP A 36 11.86 3.20 -6.89
N LEU A 37 11.45 4.34 -6.32
CA LEU A 37 10.19 4.41 -5.58
C LEU A 37 9.00 4.14 -6.50
N GLN A 38 9.02 4.67 -7.72
CA GLN A 38 7.96 4.40 -8.70
C GLN A 38 7.87 2.90 -9.04
N ALA A 39 9.00 2.23 -9.26
CA ALA A 39 9.04 0.79 -9.54
C ALA A 39 8.53 -0.04 -8.34
N LEU A 40 8.88 0.36 -7.11
CA LEU A 40 8.36 -0.27 -5.89
C LEU A 40 6.83 -0.07 -5.77
N LEU A 41 6.32 1.13 -6.01
CA LEU A 41 4.89 1.42 -5.97
C LEU A 41 4.12 0.64 -7.03
N ASP A 42 4.66 0.53 -8.24
CA ASP A 42 4.07 -0.25 -9.33
C ASP A 42 4.03 -1.74 -8.96
N TYR A 43 5.08 -2.26 -8.33
CA TYR A 43 5.09 -3.62 -7.78
C TYR A 43 4.03 -3.81 -6.68
N MET A 44 3.97 -2.91 -5.69
CA MET A 44 2.98 -2.94 -4.60
C MET A 44 1.53 -2.87 -5.10
N ARG A 45 1.28 -2.06 -6.13
CA ARG A 45 -0.04 -1.88 -6.73
C ARG A 45 -0.38 -3.03 -7.68
N GLY A 46 0.61 -3.63 -8.32
CA GLY A 46 0.50 -4.78 -9.20
C GLY A 46 0.10 -6.09 -8.48
N GLY A 47 -0.34 -7.09 -9.24
CA GLY A 47 -0.71 -8.41 -8.73
C GLY A 47 -2.18 -8.59 -8.29
N PRO A 48 -2.53 -9.78 -7.76
CA PRO A 48 -3.91 -10.14 -7.41
C PRO A 48 -4.56 -9.20 -6.39
N ILE A 49 -5.87 -8.97 -6.52
CA ILE A 49 -6.63 -8.08 -5.63
C ILE A 49 -7.00 -8.73 -4.28
N THR A 50 -6.95 -10.06 -4.20
CA THR A 50 -7.21 -10.83 -2.97
C THR A 50 -6.34 -10.33 -1.82
N GLY A 51 -6.97 -10.04 -0.68
CA GLY A 51 -6.25 -9.55 0.50
C GLY A 51 -5.71 -8.12 0.40
N LYS A 52 -5.88 -7.40 -0.72
CA LYS A 52 -5.35 -6.03 -0.85
C LYS A 52 -6.12 -5.03 0.00
N TYR A 53 -5.38 -4.12 0.62
CA TYR A 53 -5.92 -2.90 1.21
C TYR A 53 -6.37 -1.90 0.16
N PHE A 54 -7.48 -1.24 0.43
CA PHE A 54 -8.00 -0.10 -0.31
C PHE A 54 -8.64 0.92 0.65
N LEU A 55 -8.78 2.17 0.19
CA LEU A 55 -9.44 3.22 0.95
C LEU A 55 -10.90 3.32 0.54
N LYS A 56 -11.79 3.24 1.52
CA LYS A 56 -13.23 3.46 1.35
C LYS A 56 -13.55 4.88 1.79
N LEU A 57 -14.14 5.68 0.89
CA LEU A 57 -14.66 6.99 1.24
C LEU A 57 -15.93 6.82 2.10
N THR A 58 -15.91 7.36 3.32
CA THR A 58 -17.04 7.27 4.27
C THR A 58 -17.71 8.63 4.50
N GLY A 59 -17.01 9.73 4.22
CA GLY A 59 -17.53 11.09 4.16
C GLY A 59 -17.07 11.82 2.89
N PRO A 60 -17.86 12.72 2.29
CA PRO A 60 -17.49 13.39 1.04
C PRO A 60 -16.15 14.12 1.12
N HIS A 61 -15.10 13.55 0.50
CA HIS A 61 -13.75 14.10 0.42
C HIS A 61 -13.11 14.51 1.77
N SER A 62 -13.61 13.98 2.88
CA SER A 62 -13.20 14.42 4.23
C SER A 62 -12.89 13.25 5.16
N GLU A 63 -13.33 12.05 4.80
CA GLU A 63 -13.15 10.88 5.66
C GLU A 63 -12.95 9.62 4.83
N TRP A 64 -11.86 8.92 5.15
CA TRP A 64 -11.49 7.64 4.56
C TRP A 64 -11.37 6.61 5.66
N THR A 65 -11.82 5.40 5.38
CA THR A 65 -11.61 4.23 6.25
C THR A 65 -10.87 3.15 5.47
N LEU A 66 -9.97 2.45 6.14
CA LEU A 66 -9.28 1.32 5.55
C LEU A 66 -10.27 0.16 5.29
N ALA A 67 -10.12 -0.52 4.17
CA ALA A 67 -10.83 -1.74 3.89
C ALA A 67 -9.90 -2.75 3.19
N ARG A 68 -10.30 -4.02 3.20
CA ARG A 68 -9.53 -5.12 2.64
C ARG A 68 -10.43 -6.05 1.84
N PHE A 69 -9.94 -6.54 0.71
CA PHE A 69 -10.58 -7.63 -0.02
C PHE A 69 -10.38 -8.97 0.70
N SER A 70 -11.33 -9.90 0.55
CA SER A 70 -11.14 -11.29 0.98
C SER A 70 -10.00 -11.97 0.22
N ASP A 71 -9.47 -13.06 0.81
CA ASP A 71 -8.42 -13.87 0.18
C ASP A 71 -8.96 -14.88 -0.83
N THR A 72 -10.27 -15.11 -0.84
CA THR A 72 -10.94 -16.10 -1.69
C THR A 72 -12.05 -15.49 -2.52
N PHE A 73 -12.40 -16.18 -3.63
CA PHE A 73 -13.51 -15.83 -4.50
C PHE A 73 -14.82 -16.51 -4.05
N PRO A 74 -16.00 -15.89 -4.26
CA PRO A 74 -16.20 -14.53 -4.78
C PRO A 74 -15.64 -13.47 -3.82
N LEU A 75 -15.07 -12.39 -4.37
CA LEU A 75 -14.45 -11.35 -3.56
C LEU A 75 -15.49 -10.64 -2.69
N THR A 76 -15.24 -10.59 -1.39
CA THR A 76 -15.96 -9.72 -0.45
C THR A 76 -15.02 -8.62 0.05
N THR A 77 -15.58 -7.63 0.75
CA THR A 77 -14.80 -6.54 1.35
C THR A 77 -15.08 -6.47 2.85
N HIS A 78 -14.04 -6.19 3.62
CA HIS A 78 -14.10 -5.99 5.06
C HIS A 78 -13.63 -4.58 5.35
N THR A 79 -14.50 -3.75 5.95
CA THR A 79 -14.11 -2.43 6.45
C THR A 79 -13.41 -2.61 7.79
N LEU A 80 -12.33 -1.85 8.00
CA LEU A 80 -11.53 -1.83 9.22
C LEU A 80 -11.77 -0.47 9.91
N PRO A 81 -12.89 -0.33 10.66
CA PRO A 81 -13.36 0.95 11.21
C PRO A 81 -12.44 1.55 12.27
N GLU A 82 -11.48 0.79 12.79
CA GLU A 82 -10.43 1.26 13.69
C GLU A 82 -9.40 2.17 12.99
N HIS A 83 -9.43 2.24 11.66
CA HIS A 83 -8.49 3.02 10.84
C HIS A 83 -9.24 4.07 10.01
N VAL A 84 -9.48 5.23 10.62
CA VAL A 84 -10.13 6.40 10.02
C VAL A 84 -9.10 7.51 9.79
N PHE A 85 -9.17 8.15 8.63
CA PHE A 85 -8.26 9.22 8.22
C PHE A 85 -9.06 10.44 7.75
N THR A 86 -8.56 11.62 8.04
CA THR A 86 -9.16 12.91 7.64
C THR A 86 -8.44 13.56 6.46
N THR A 87 -7.32 12.97 6.01
CA THR A 87 -6.61 13.34 4.78
C THR A 87 -6.35 12.08 3.96
N ILE A 88 -6.27 12.24 2.64
CA ILE A 88 -5.96 11.12 1.75
C ILE A 88 -4.47 10.77 1.81
N GLU A 89 -3.62 11.76 2.10
CA GLU A 89 -2.18 11.61 2.33
C GLU A 89 -1.90 10.63 3.48
N ASP A 90 -2.51 10.84 4.65
CA ASP A 90 -2.33 9.97 5.81
C ASP A 90 -2.82 8.55 5.53
N ALA A 91 -3.95 8.44 4.82
CA ALA A 91 -4.55 7.17 4.44
C ALA A 91 -3.67 6.38 3.46
N GLU A 92 -3.13 7.02 2.42
CA GLU A 92 -2.22 6.41 1.45
C GLU A 92 -0.88 6.05 2.10
N PHE A 93 -0.35 6.92 2.98
CA PHE A 93 0.86 6.62 3.73
C PHE A 93 0.68 5.41 4.66
N PHE A 94 -0.46 5.29 5.31
CA PHE A 94 -0.79 4.12 6.11
C PHE A 94 -0.82 2.83 5.27
N VAL A 95 -1.48 2.86 4.11
CA VAL A 95 -1.52 1.70 3.19
C VAL A 95 -0.12 1.33 2.72
N PHE A 96 0.72 2.31 2.39
CA PHE A 96 2.11 2.08 2.02
C PHE A 96 2.89 1.42 3.16
N ARG A 97 2.79 1.92 4.39
CA ARG A 97 3.43 1.32 5.58
C ARG A 97 3.03 -0.14 5.78
N ARG A 98 1.73 -0.45 5.68
CA ARG A 98 1.24 -1.84 5.80
C ARG A 98 1.82 -2.75 4.71
N ARG A 99 1.84 -2.29 3.46
CA ARG A 99 2.42 -3.05 2.34
C ARG A 99 3.93 -3.23 2.49
N TRP A 100 4.62 -2.23 3.03
CA TRP A 100 6.05 -2.31 3.35
C TRP A 100 6.31 -3.38 4.42
N GLU A 101 5.57 -3.33 5.53
CA GLU A 101 5.67 -4.30 6.63
C GLU A 101 5.35 -5.73 6.15
N GLU A 102 4.27 -5.92 5.38
CA GLU A 102 3.92 -7.23 4.81
C GLU A 102 4.99 -7.77 3.85
N MET A 103 5.69 -6.89 3.14
CA MET A 103 6.69 -7.27 2.13
C MET A 103 8.06 -7.54 2.73
N PHE A 104 8.47 -6.74 3.73
CA PHE A 104 9.82 -6.74 4.26
C PHE A 104 9.93 -7.15 5.73
N GLY A 105 8.79 -7.37 6.40
CA GLY A 105 8.71 -7.89 7.76
C GLY A 105 8.95 -6.86 8.87
N ALA A 106 9.13 -5.58 8.54
CA ALA A 106 9.34 -4.51 9.52
C ALA A 106 8.79 -3.18 9.01
N ASP A 107 8.23 -2.36 9.92
CA ASP A 107 7.89 -0.96 9.65
C ASP A 107 9.01 -0.04 10.15
N PRO A 108 9.68 0.71 9.26
CA PRO A 108 10.71 1.67 9.65
C PRO A 108 10.25 2.70 10.69
N GLY A 109 8.95 3.03 10.71
CA GLY A 109 8.38 4.00 11.64
C GLY A 109 7.96 3.45 13.00
N ALA A 110 8.09 2.14 13.26
CA ALA A 110 7.60 1.52 14.50
C ALA A 110 8.49 1.78 15.75
N GLY A 111 9.66 2.39 15.57
CA GLY A 111 10.63 2.67 16.65
C GLY A 111 10.87 4.15 16.95
N SER A 112 10.01 5.05 16.49
CA SER A 112 10.12 6.51 16.67
C SER A 112 9.06 7.08 17.58
#